data_AF-A0A975H7F1-F1
#
_entry.id   AF-A0A975H7F1-F1
#
_cell.length_a   1.000
_cell.length_b   1.000
_cell.length_c   1.000
_cell.angle_alpha   90.00
_cell.angle_beta   90.00
_cell.angle_gamma   90.00
#
_symmetry.space_group_name_H-M   'P 1'
#
loop_
_entity.id
_entity.type
_entity.pdbx_description
1 polymer ?
#
loop_
_entity_poly.entity_id
_entity_poly.type
_entity_poly.pdbx_seq_one_letter_code
_entity_poly.pdbx_strand_id
1 'polypeptide(L)'
;MHCLLLQQVYLTEADLILIKKCAFRTTKKYYSHKIFYSGHVATATTATFFSSKVYQDFIPDSHAIPYVYAEATILPAAVSYFRMQAGQHFLTDVMLGYTLGALAGYYISELHKKKNESISFQPIIEQNFYDTSFLFY
;
A
#
# COMPACT_ATOMS: atom_id res chain seq x y z
N MET A 1 -40.73 -20.80 -50.84
CA MET A 1 -40.27 -20.34 -49.51
C MET A 1 -39.40 -21.41 -48.85
N HIS A 2 -38.23 -21.72 -49.39
CA HIS A 2 -37.37 -22.77 -48.84
C HIS A 2 -35.86 -22.44 -49.01
N CYS A 3 -35.51 -21.15 -48.83
CA CYS A 3 -34.13 -20.67 -49.00
C CYS A 3 -33.58 -19.94 -47.74
N LEU A 4 -34.35 -19.84 -46.65
CA LEU A 4 -34.02 -18.98 -45.50
C LEU A 4 -33.62 -19.74 -44.22
N LEU A 5 -33.55 -21.08 -44.23
CA LEU A 5 -33.22 -21.88 -43.03
C LEU A 5 -31.77 -22.40 -42.98
N LEU A 6 -30.81 -21.73 -43.63
CA LEU A 6 -29.39 -22.12 -43.53
C LEU A 6 -28.44 -20.95 -43.25
N GLN A 7 -28.89 -19.93 -42.53
CA GLN A 7 -28.02 -18.80 -42.14
C GLN A 7 -27.92 -18.54 -40.62
N GLN A 8 -28.61 -19.32 -39.77
CA GLN A 8 -28.56 -19.12 -38.31
C GLN A 8 -27.57 -20.04 -37.55
N VAL A 9 -26.88 -20.97 -38.22
CA VAL A 9 -26.05 -21.99 -37.51
C VAL A 9 -24.53 -21.69 -37.54
N TYR A 10 -24.06 -20.67 -38.27
CA TYR A 10 -22.62 -20.37 -38.42
C TYR A 10 -22.05 -19.31 -37.45
N LEU A 11 -22.78 -18.90 -36.41
CA LEU A 11 -22.40 -17.80 -35.49
C LEU A 11 -22.14 -18.27 -34.04
N THR A 12 -21.41 -19.38 -33.81
CA THR A 12 -21.27 -19.90 -32.43
C THR A 12 -19.87 -20.06 -31.87
N GLU A 13 -18.81 -20.21 -32.68
CA GLU A 13 -17.46 -20.47 -32.11
C GLU A 13 -16.43 -19.36 -32.38
N ALA A 14 -16.40 -18.79 -33.59
CA ALA A 14 -15.42 -17.76 -33.95
C ALA A 14 -15.68 -16.41 -33.27
N ASP A 15 -16.95 -16.00 -33.17
CA ASP A 15 -17.34 -14.76 -32.50
C ASP A 15 -17.23 -14.86 -30.98
N LEU A 16 -17.43 -16.05 -30.39
CA LEU A 16 -17.22 -16.25 -28.95
C LEU A 16 -15.73 -16.13 -28.58
N ILE A 17 -14.83 -16.62 -29.44
CA ILE A 17 -13.39 -16.44 -29.28
C ILE A 17 -13.02 -14.97 -29.46
N LEU A 18 -13.58 -14.28 -30.46
CA LEU A 18 -13.31 -12.86 -30.71
C LEU A 18 -13.84 -11.96 -29.58
N ILE A 19 -15.03 -12.23 -29.04
CA ILE A 19 -15.59 -11.53 -27.88
C ILE A 19 -14.81 -11.85 -26.61
N LYS A 20 -14.39 -13.11 -26.38
CA LYS A 20 -13.47 -13.44 -25.27
C LYS A 20 -12.13 -12.73 -25.41
N LYS A 21 -11.61 -12.59 -26.63
CA LYS A 21 -10.33 -11.92 -26.94
C LYS A 21 -10.45 -10.39 -26.85
N CYS A 22 -11.60 -9.81 -27.18
CA CYS A 22 -11.93 -8.40 -26.98
C CYS A 22 -12.19 -8.07 -25.50
N ALA A 23 -12.95 -8.91 -24.78
CA ALA A 23 -13.18 -8.75 -23.35
C ALA A 23 -11.88 -8.85 -22.55
N PHE A 24 -11.01 -9.81 -22.88
CA PHE A 24 -9.68 -9.97 -22.26
C PHE A 24 -8.70 -8.85 -22.63
N ARG A 25 -8.98 -8.03 -23.67
CA ARG A 25 -8.11 -6.93 -24.10
C ARG A 25 -8.44 -5.59 -23.42
N THR A 26 -9.50 -5.50 -22.62
CA THR A 26 -9.90 -4.26 -21.94
C THR A 26 -9.20 -4.01 -20.60
N THR A 27 -8.46 -4.97 -20.04
CA THR A 27 -7.58 -4.71 -18.89
C THR A 27 -6.15 -4.44 -19.36
N LYS A 28 -5.95 -3.46 -20.25
CA LYS A 28 -4.63 -2.85 -20.40
C LYS A 28 -4.34 -2.08 -19.12
N LYS A 29 -3.83 -2.79 -18.12
CA LYS A 29 -3.37 -2.26 -16.84
C LYS A 29 -2.31 -1.23 -17.18
N TYR A 30 -2.62 0.05 -17.01
CA TYR A 30 -1.61 1.11 -16.98
C TYR A 30 -0.66 0.72 -15.83
N TYR A 31 0.47 0.09 -16.16
CA TYR A 31 1.58 0.00 -15.22
C TYR A 31 2.09 1.43 -15.09
N SER A 32 1.47 2.17 -14.18
CA SER A 32 2.07 3.36 -13.62
C SER A 32 3.38 2.85 -13.02
N HIS A 33 4.49 3.18 -13.69
CA HIS A 33 5.84 3.05 -13.15
C HIS A 33 5.94 3.98 -11.94
N LYS A 34 5.20 3.69 -10.88
CA LYS A 34 5.35 4.31 -9.58
C LYS A 34 6.65 3.72 -9.06
N ILE A 35 7.73 4.46 -9.23
CA ILE A 35 9.05 4.24 -8.59
C ILE A 35 8.94 4.21 -7.05
N PHE A 36 7.76 4.54 -6.52
CA PHE A 36 7.41 4.33 -5.13
C PHE A 36 7.24 2.83 -4.88
N TYR A 37 8.24 2.27 -4.19
CA TYR A 37 8.25 0.99 -3.49
C TYR A 37 6.85 0.55 -3.01
N SER A 38 6.62 -0.76 -2.89
CA SER A 38 5.26 -1.28 -2.61
C SER A 38 4.67 -0.70 -1.32
N GLY A 39 3.78 0.29 -1.46
CA GLY A 39 3.20 1.01 -0.32
C GLY A 39 2.45 0.10 0.64
N HIS A 40 1.91 -1.02 0.16
CA HIS A 40 1.24 -1.98 1.03
C HIS A 40 2.23 -2.84 1.83
N VAL A 41 3.37 -3.22 1.23
CA VAL A 41 4.43 -3.91 1.97
C VAL A 41 5.02 -2.95 3.01
N ALA A 42 5.27 -1.71 2.60
CA ALA A 42 5.72 -0.64 3.47
C ALA A 42 4.84 -0.44 4.70
N THR A 43 3.54 -0.20 4.47
CA THR A 43 2.59 0.07 5.56
C THR A 43 2.45 -1.15 6.47
N ALA A 44 2.41 -2.37 5.90
CA ALA A 44 2.35 -3.60 6.70
C ALA A 44 3.61 -3.78 7.56
N THR A 45 4.81 -3.57 6.98
CA THR A 45 6.07 -3.67 7.72
C THR A 45 6.19 -2.58 8.78
N THR A 46 5.83 -1.33 8.47
CA THR A 46 5.87 -0.24 9.46
C THR A 46 4.93 -0.50 10.63
N ALA A 47 3.69 -0.93 10.38
CA ALA A 47 2.71 -1.17 11.43
C ALA A 47 3.11 -2.32 12.37
N THR A 48 3.62 -3.42 11.80
CA THR A 48 4.06 -4.59 12.57
C THR A 48 5.30 -4.30 13.41
N PHE A 49 6.35 -3.72 12.82
CA PHE A 49 7.57 -3.37 13.55
C PHE A 49 7.34 -2.28 14.61
N PHE A 50 6.47 -1.31 14.35
CA PHE A 50 6.03 -0.33 15.34
C PHE A 50 5.34 -1.02 16.52
N SER A 51 4.40 -1.93 16.24
CA SER A 51 3.68 -2.66 17.29
C SER A 51 4.60 -3.54 18.14
N SER A 52 5.54 -4.26 17.51
CA SER A 52 6.55 -5.06 18.23
C SER A 52 7.44 -4.19 19.12
N LYS A 53 7.79 -2.98 18.63
CA LYS A 53 8.57 -2.03 19.40
C LYS A 53 7.85 -1.51 20.63
N VAL A 54 6.60 -1.10 20.44
CA VAL A 54 5.73 -0.64 21.53
C VAL A 54 5.55 -1.75 22.57
N TYR A 55 5.36 -3.00 22.14
CA TYR A 55 5.28 -4.15 23.04
C TYR A 55 6.57 -4.35 23.85
N GLN A 56 7.74 -4.26 23.21
CA GLN A 56 9.04 -4.33 23.89
C GLN A 56 9.20 -3.22 24.93
N ASP A 57 8.74 -2.00 24.62
CA ASP A 57 8.85 -0.85 25.53
C ASP A 57 7.92 -0.97 26.75
N PHE A 58 6.75 -1.60 26.61
CA PHE A 58 5.83 -1.84 27.74
C PHE A 58 6.25 -3.01 28.64
N ILE A 59 6.84 -4.06 28.07
CA ILE A 59 7.19 -5.29 28.81
C ILE A 59 8.66 -5.68 28.54
N PRO A 60 9.63 -4.91 29.07
CA PRO A 60 11.05 -5.06 28.71
C PRO A 60 11.69 -6.37 29.18
N ASP A 61 11.14 -7.04 30.19
CA ASP A 61 11.70 -8.28 30.79
C ASP A 61 11.04 -9.56 30.26
N SER A 62 10.25 -9.45 29.17
CA SER A 62 9.55 -10.61 28.61
C SER A 62 10.43 -11.41 27.65
N HIS A 63 10.58 -12.71 27.92
CA HIS A 63 11.16 -13.67 26.96
C HIS A 63 10.36 -13.77 25.63
N ALA A 64 9.16 -13.17 25.54
CA ALA A 64 8.34 -13.17 24.34
C ALA A 64 8.80 -12.15 23.27
N ILE A 65 9.63 -11.16 23.63
CA ILE A 65 10.11 -10.11 22.71
C ILE A 65 10.64 -10.67 21.37
N PRO A 66 11.56 -11.65 21.33
CA PRO A 66 12.07 -12.18 20.06
C PRO A 66 10.98 -12.86 19.23
N TYR A 67 9.99 -13.49 19.85
CA TYR A 67 8.86 -14.13 19.15
C TYR A 67 7.96 -13.08 18.49
N VAL A 68 7.68 -11.98 19.17
CA VAL A 68 6.88 -10.87 18.64
C VAL A 68 7.59 -10.20 17.46
N TYR A 69 8.92 -10.10 17.49
CA TYR A 69 9.70 -9.65 16.33
C TYR A 69 9.72 -10.67 15.19
N ALA A 70 9.81 -11.96 15.49
CA ALA A 70 9.74 -13.02 14.48
C ALA A 70 8.39 -12.98 13.74
N GLU A 71 7.28 -12.89 14.46
CA GLU A 71 5.95 -12.76 13.87
C GLU A 71 5.82 -11.48 13.02
N ALA A 72 6.36 -10.36 13.51
CA ALA A 72 6.37 -9.11 12.77
C ALA A 72 7.27 -9.13 11.53
N THR A 73 8.21 -10.06 11.41
CA THR A 73 8.96 -10.27 10.16
C THR A 73 8.21 -11.18 9.18
N ILE A 74 7.55 -12.21 9.70
CA ILE A 74 6.86 -13.23 8.91
C ILE A 74 5.59 -12.66 8.25
N LEU A 75 4.81 -11.85 8.98
CA LEU A 75 3.55 -11.29 8.46
C LEU A 75 3.76 -10.40 7.22
N PRO A 76 4.64 -9.38 7.23
CA PRO A 76 4.89 -8.56 6.05
C PRO A 76 5.61 -9.34 4.95
N ALA A 77 6.43 -10.34 5.29
CA ALA A 77 7.03 -11.23 4.30
C ALA A 77 5.96 -12.02 3.53
N ALA A 78 4.95 -12.58 4.23
CA ALA A 78 3.83 -13.26 3.59
C ALA A 78 3.01 -12.30 2.70
N VAL A 79 2.69 -11.10 3.18
CA VAL A 79 2.00 -10.06 2.38
C VAL A 79 2.81 -9.72 1.13
N SER A 80 4.13 -9.62 1.27
CA SER A 80 5.03 -9.30 0.17
C SER A 80 5.06 -10.42 -0.89
N TYR A 81 5.03 -11.68 -0.44
CA TYR A 81 4.97 -12.85 -1.32
C TYR A 81 3.68 -12.88 -2.15
N PHE A 82 2.52 -12.67 -1.53
CA PHE A 82 1.25 -12.60 -2.26
C PHE A 82 1.21 -11.45 -3.27
N ARG A 83 1.88 -10.32 -2.98
CA ARG A 83 1.97 -9.20 -3.93
C ARG A 83 2.92 -9.45 -5.09
N MET A 84 3.97 -10.24 -4.88
CA MET A 84 4.84 -10.70 -5.96
C MET A 84 4.08 -11.66 -6.90
N GLN A 85 3.32 -12.61 -6.34
CA GLN A 85 2.50 -13.53 -7.15
C GLN A 85 1.43 -12.81 -7.97
N ALA A 86 0.87 -11.71 -7.48
CA ALA A 86 -0.07 -10.87 -8.23
C ALA A 86 0.57 -10.08 -9.40
N GLY A 87 1.89 -10.20 -9.60
CA GLY A 87 2.65 -9.57 -10.68
C GLY A 87 2.68 -8.04 -10.61
N GLN A 88 2.34 -7.46 -9.45
CA GLN A 88 2.11 -6.02 -9.33
C GLN A 88 3.35 -5.21 -8.92
N HIS A 89 4.39 -5.85 -8.38
CA HIS A 89 5.61 -5.18 -7.92
C HIS A 89 6.84 -6.05 -8.19
N PHE A 90 7.98 -5.39 -8.47
CA PHE A 90 9.26 -6.08 -8.59
C PHE A 90 9.79 -6.47 -7.21
N LEU A 91 10.63 -7.50 -7.14
CA LEU A 91 11.28 -7.94 -5.91
C LEU A 91 12.07 -6.80 -5.23
N THR A 92 12.67 -5.92 -6.04
CA THR A 92 13.40 -4.73 -5.56
C THR A 92 12.50 -3.76 -4.80
N ASP A 93 11.25 -3.56 -5.25
CA ASP A 93 10.29 -2.65 -4.62
C ASP A 93 9.81 -3.19 -3.27
N VAL A 94 9.71 -4.52 -3.16
CA VAL A 94 9.35 -5.24 -1.95
C VAL A 94 10.47 -5.13 -0.90
N MET A 95 11.72 -5.39 -1.30
CA MET A 95 12.88 -5.31 -0.41
C MET A 95 13.10 -3.88 0.11
N LEU A 96 12.96 -2.88 -0.77
CA LEU A 96 13.04 -1.47 -0.36
C LEU A 96 11.91 -1.10 0.59
N GLY A 97 10.66 -1.53 0.32
CA GLY A 97 9.54 -1.24 1.21
C GLY A 97 9.63 -1.91 2.56
N TYR A 98 10.14 -3.14 2.59
CA TYR A 98 10.36 -3.86 3.83
C TYR A 98 11.46 -3.20 4.68
N THR A 99 12.61 -2.87 4.08
CA THR A 99 13.72 -2.25 4.81
C THR A 99 13.35 -0.85 5.31
N LEU A 100 12.82 0.02 4.45
CA LEU A 100 12.37 1.36 4.84
C LEU A 100 11.22 1.30 5.86
N GLY A 101 10.28 0.37 5.67
CA GLY A 101 9.15 0.20 6.57
C GLY A 101 9.57 -0.25 7.97
N ALA A 102 10.50 -1.19 8.07
CA ALA A 102 11.04 -1.68 9.33
C ALA A 102 11.83 -0.59 10.08
N LEU A 103 12.68 0.16 9.36
CA LEU A 103 13.41 1.30 9.92
C LEU A 103 12.43 2.37 10.44
N ALA A 104 11.44 2.75 9.62
CA ALA A 104 10.44 3.74 10.02
C ALA A 104 9.67 3.29 11.28
N GLY A 105 9.15 2.06 11.30
CA GLY A 105 8.40 1.54 12.46
C GLY A 105 9.23 1.49 13.75
N TYR A 106 10.51 1.11 13.63
CA TYR A 106 11.44 1.09 14.76
C TYR A 106 11.73 2.50 15.28
N TYR A 107 12.17 3.42 14.41
CA TYR A 107 12.62 4.75 14.81
C TYR A 107 11.48 5.69 15.22
N ILE A 108 10.29 5.55 14.63
CA ILE A 108 9.12 6.34 15.04
C ILE A 108 8.79 6.08 16.52
N SER A 109 8.87 4.83 16.96
CA SER A 109 8.62 4.45 18.37
C SER A 109 9.69 5.06 19.31
N GLU A 110 10.96 4.96 18.93
CA GLU A 110 12.06 5.53 19.72
C GLU A 110 11.99 7.06 19.81
N LEU A 111 11.58 7.74 18.72
CA LEU A 111 11.35 9.19 18.72
C LEU A 111 10.18 9.59 19.61
N HIS A 112 9.08 8.81 19.64
CA HIS A 112 7.95 9.06 20.54
C HIS A 112 8.31 8.86 22.02
N LYS A 113 9.31 8.01 22.32
CA LYS A 113 9.79 7.78 23.69
C LYS A 113 10.70 8.90 24.19
N LYS A 114 11.44 9.58 23.30
CA LYS A 114 12.24 10.77 23.68
C LYS A 114 11.35 11.98 23.94
N LYS A 115 10.95 12.19 25.21
CA LYS A 115 10.47 13.49 25.67
C LYS A 115 11.63 14.49 25.63
N ASN A 116 11.70 15.27 24.56
CA ASN A 116 12.49 16.49 24.55
C ASN A 116 11.57 17.61 25.02
N GLU A 117 11.75 18.06 26.26
CA GLU A 117 10.89 19.05 26.92
C GLU A 117 10.99 20.47 26.31
N SER A 118 11.76 20.64 25.23
CA SER A 118 12.12 21.94 24.64
C SER A 118 11.72 22.13 23.17
N ILE A 119 11.04 21.17 22.52
CA ILE A 119 10.62 21.31 21.12
C ILE A 119 9.09 21.47 21.05
N SER A 120 8.62 22.66 21.39
CA SER A 120 7.24 23.09 21.19
C SER A 120 7.01 23.37 19.70
N PHE A 121 6.49 22.39 18.96
CA PHE A 121 5.95 22.61 17.62
C PHE A 121 4.52 23.16 17.77
N GLN A 122 4.41 24.48 17.94
CA GLN A 122 3.12 25.15 17.81
C GLN A 122 2.93 25.54 16.35
N PRO A 123 1.89 25.05 15.66
CA PRO A 123 1.56 25.60 14.35
C PRO A 123 1.16 27.06 14.55
N ILE A 124 2.00 27.98 14.09
CA ILE A 124 1.60 29.37 13.93
C ILE A 124 0.63 29.38 12.75
N ILE A 125 -0.66 29.30 13.04
CA ILE A 125 -1.71 29.58 12.06
C ILE A 125 -1.75 31.09 11.94
N GLU A 126 -1.06 31.63 10.95
CA GLU A 126 -1.14 33.04 10.59
C GLU A 126 -2.54 33.30 10.02
N GLN A 127 -3.46 33.75 10.87
CA GLN A 127 -4.73 34.32 10.42
C GLN A 127 -4.45 35.70 9.85
N ASN A 128 -3.98 35.76 8.60
CA ASN A 128 -4.12 36.96 7.79
C ASN A 128 -5.62 37.19 7.56
N PHE A 129 -6.24 37.82 8.55
CA PHE A 129 -7.57 38.40 8.51
C PHE A 129 -7.48 39.56 7.53
N TYR A 130 -7.66 39.25 6.24
CA TYR A 130 -7.89 40.24 5.22
C TYR A 130 -9.05 41.11 5.68
N ASP A 131 -8.70 42.34 5.99
CA ASP A 131 -9.55 43.50 6.19
C ASP A 131 -10.55 43.57 5.02
N THR A 132 -11.70 42.92 5.19
CA THR A 132 -12.82 42.92 4.23
C THR A 132 -13.62 44.20 4.43
N SER A 133 -12.92 45.33 4.30
CA SER A 133 -13.45 46.69 4.40
C SER A 133 -13.48 47.39 3.03
N PHE A 134 -13.51 46.64 1.92
CA PHE A 134 -13.63 47.22 0.57
C PHE A 134 -14.64 46.48 -0.33
N LEU A 135 -15.80 47.13 -0.48
CA LEU A 135 -16.64 47.24 -1.68
C LEU A 135 -17.51 46.06 -2.14
N PHE A 136 -18.74 46.02 -1.60
CA PHE A 136 -19.94 45.89 -2.44
C PHE A 136 -21.00 46.91 -1.98
N TYR A 137 -20.89 48.14 -2.49
CA TYR A 137 -21.99 49.07 -2.77
C TYR A 137 -21.81 49.51 -4.23
#